data_AF-A0A2E9DSQ5-F1
#
_entry.id   AF-A0A2E9DSQ5-F1
#
_cell.length_a   1.000
_cell.length_b   1.000
_cell.length_c   1.000
_cell.angle_alpha   90.00
_cell.angle_beta   90.00
_cell.angle_gamma   90.00
#
_symmetry.space_group_name_H-M   'P 1'
#
loop_
_entity.id
_entity.type
_entity.pdbx_description
1 polymer ?
#
loop_
_entity_poly.entity_id
_entity_poly.type
_entity_poly.pdbx_seq_one_letter_code
_entity_poly.pdbx_strand_id
1 'polypeptide(L)'
;MINKTFHFILLVAIFFDIFFIKKINSKNNAVDSISHHEKKEINYLLSQKISELNVTNRNITKILKILERFDIKNSPKKVVVNGKIKYTYRKLQNEPPKTIEEIERLIKNPIKTRKYEVFIKKALLTLLSNEIKILIKDLPESEPSGQWIYKDKMLIINEKILREGTIKFSYLLSHEMIHIAQSCKGGSFGSYPSLLGLDLKKPKNYYYKYLNNEIYTDLKKNEIELEIEAYGNQFDVSQTMNAFKYYCLKQK
;
A
#
# COMPACT_ATOMS: atom_id res chain seq x y z
N MET A 1 39.55 -40.56 46.83
CA MET A 1 38.15 -40.30 47.24
C MET A 1 37.38 -39.90 45.98
N ILE A 2 36.77 -40.85 45.26
CA ILE A 2 35.35 -41.30 45.40
C ILE A 2 34.38 -40.12 45.17
N ASN A 3 33.86 -39.86 43.96
CA ASN A 3 32.82 -40.53 43.14
C ASN A 3 31.39 -40.01 43.39
N LYS A 4 30.67 -39.69 42.28
CA LYS A 4 29.21 -39.51 42.04
C LYS A 4 29.02 -38.37 40.99
N THR A 5 28.78 -38.56 39.69
CA THR A 5 27.84 -39.40 38.90
C THR A 5 26.38 -38.87 38.93
N PHE A 6 25.94 -38.37 37.75
CA PHE A 6 24.58 -38.35 37.14
C PHE A 6 23.41 -37.54 37.76
N HIS A 7 22.76 -36.65 36.97
CA HIS A 7 21.52 -36.99 36.21
C HIS A 7 20.97 -35.84 35.33
N PHE A 8 20.69 -36.22 34.07
CA PHE A 8 19.73 -35.72 33.08
C PHE A 8 18.50 -34.93 33.59
N ILE A 9 18.13 -33.82 32.91
CA ILE A 9 16.72 -33.55 32.50
C ILE A 9 16.70 -32.93 31.10
N LEU A 10 16.16 -33.73 30.18
CA LEU A 10 15.66 -33.41 28.85
C LEU A 10 14.21 -32.89 29.01
N LEU A 11 13.83 -31.82 28.31
CA LEU A 11 12.41 -31.48 28.10
C LEU A 11 12.11 -31.47 26.60
N VAL A 12 11.78 -32.67 26.12
CA VAL A 12 11.00 -32.91 24.91
C VAL A 12 9.55 -33.10 25.37
N ALA A 13 8.63 -32.35 24.80
CA ALA A 13 7.22 -32.71 24.77
C ALA A 13 6.84 -32.93 23.30
N ILE A 14 6.73 -34.21 22.93
CA ILE A 14 6.04 -34.70 21.73
C ILE A 14 4.62 -35.05 22.19
N PHE A 15 3.62 -34.57 21.45
CA PHE A 15 2.33 -35.26 21.37
C PHE A 15 1.97 -35.48 19.89
N PHE A 16 2.24 -36.73 19.49
CA PHE A 16 1.59 -37.61 18.52
C PHE A 16 0.84 -37.06 17.30
N ASP A 17 1.30 -37.58 16.16
CA ASP A 17 0.61 -37.74 14.88
C ASP A 17 -0.79 -38.34 14.99
N ILE A 18 -1.72 -37.79 14.20
CA ILE A 18 -2.74 -38.60 13.50
C ILE A 18 -2.75 -38.16 12.04
N PHE A 19 -2.06 -38.91 11.20
CA PHE A 19 -2.25 -38.94 9.76
C PHE A 19 -3.33 -40.00 9.49
N PHE A 20 -4.53 -39.62 9.02
CA PHE A 20 -5.30 -40.37 8.01
C PHE A 20 -6.65 -39.70 7.65
N ILE A 21 -6.92 -39.64 6.34
CA ILE A 21 -8.23 -39.46 5.65
C ILE A 21 -8.77 -38.01 5.71
N LYS A 22 -8.89 -37.24 4.61
CA LYS A 22 -9.65 -37.55 3.38
C LYS A 22 -9.30 -36.54 2.28
N LYS A 23 -9.05 -37.04 1.07
CA LYS A 23 -9.18 -36.29 -0.18
C LYS A 23 -10.61 -35.72 -0.27
N ILE A 24 -10.76 -34.42 -0.07
CA ILE A 24 -12.02 -33.71 -0.36
C ILE A 24 -11.79 -32.86 -1.60
N ASN A 25 -12.25 -33.39 -2.74
CA ASN A 25 -12.79 -32.55 -3.80
C ASN A 25 -14.01 -31.82 -3.21
N SER A 26 -13.97 -30.49 -3.12
CA SER A 26 -15.18 -29.69 -3.02
C SER A 26 -14.97 -28.33 -3.67
N LYS A 27 -15.67 -28.13 -4.79
CA LYS A 27 -16.18 -26.83 -5.21
C LYS A 27 -16.90 -26.15 -4.03
N ASN A 28 -17.02 -24.82 -4.12
CA ASN A 28 -17.96 -23.93 -3.43
C ASN A 28 -17.47 -23.22 -2.16
N ASN A 29 -17.36 -21.90 -2.33
CA ASN A 29 -17.83 -20.86 -1.41
C ASN A 29 -17.11 -20.72 -0.07
N ALA A 30 -15.90 -20.18 -0.09
CA ALA A 30 -15.42 -19.38 1.03
C ALA A 30 -16.15 -18.03 1.01
N VAL A 31 -17.34 -17.99 1.60
CA VAL A 31 -17.95 -16.74 2.06
C VAL A 31 -17.18 -16.35 3.30
N ASP A 32 -16.28 -15.37 3.17
CA ASP A 32 -15.62 -14.73 4.32
C ASP A 32 -16.71 -14.15 5.24
N SER A 33 -16.96 -14.83 6.36
CA SER A 33 -17.93 -14.43 7.37
C SER A 33 -17.35 -13.28 8.21
N ILE A 34 -17.30 -12.09 7.63
CA ILE A 34 -17.01 -10.84 8.35
C ILE A 34 -18.12 -10.65 9.40
N SER A 35 -17.73 -10.46 10.66
CA SER A 35 -18.67 -10.28 11.77
C SER A 35 -19.55 -9.04 11.55
N HIS A 36 -20.77 -9.06 12.09
CA HIS A 36 -21.70 -7.93 11.98
C HIS A 36 -21.10 -6.62 12.53
N HIS A 37 -20.28 -6.71 13.59
CA HIS A 37 -19.57 -5.57 14.16
C HIS A 37 -18.51 -5.01 13.19
N GLU A 38 -17.72 -5.87 12.54
CA GLU A 38 -16.76 -5.43 11.53
C GLU A 38 -17.44 -4.82 10.31
N LYS A 39 -18.56 -5.38 9.84
CA LYS A 39 -19.36 -4.78 8.75
C LYS A 39 -19.88 -3.40 9.15
N LYS A 40 -20.41 -3.26 10.36
CA LYS A 40 -20.96 -1.99 10.88
C LYS A 40 -19.87 -0.93 11.06
N GLU A 41 -18.69 -1.31 11.55
CA GLU A 41 -17.55 -0.41 11.72
C GLU A 41 -16.92 0.02 10.39
N ILE A 42 -16.80 -0.88 9.41
CA ILE A 42 -16.32 -0.50 8.07
C ILE A 42 -17.37 0.37 7.36
N ASN A 43 -18.66 0.08 7.51
CA ASN A 43 -19.72 0.93 6.98
C ASN A 43 -19.74 2.30 7.69
N TYR A 44 -19.43 2.36 8.98
CA TYR A 44 -19.26 3.59 9.74
C TYR A 44 -18.08 4.42 9.23
N LEU A 45 -16.89 3.81 9.04
CA LEU A 45 -15.71 4.46 8.45
C LEU A 45 -15.92 4.91 6.99
N LEU A 46 -16.82 4.28 6.25
CA LEU A 46 -17.21 4.70 4.91
C LEU A 46 -18.30 5.79 4.90
N SER A 47 -19.09 5.88 5.97
CA SER A 47 -20.17 6.86 6.13
C SER A 47 -19.70 8.17 6.77
N GLN A 48 -18.62 8.13 7.54
CA GLN A 48 -17.94 9.31 8.04
C GLN A 48 -16.85 9.73 7.05
N LYS A 49 -16.71 11.05 6.86
CA LYS A 49 -15.42 11.65 6.52
C LYS A 49 -14.42 11.13 7.56
N ILE A 50 -13.36 10.45 7.18
CA ILE A 50 -12.30 10.11 8.14
C ILE A 50 -11.67 11.44 8.51
N SER A 51 -12.09 12.01 9.64
CA SER A 51 -11.47 13.24 10.14
C SER A 51 -9.98 13.00 10.34
N GLU A 52 -9.64 11.86 10.96
CA GLU A 52 -8.26 11.43 11.18
C GLU A 52 -8.19 9.93 11.58
N LEU A 53 -7.23 9.19 11.02
CA LEU A 53 -6.94 7.78 11.32
C LEU A 53 -5.44 7.58 11.53
N ASN A 54 -5.03 7.33 12.77
CA ASN A 54 -3.69 6.84 13.08
C ASN A 54 -3.55 5.38 12.65
N VAL A 55 -2.62 5.08 11.75
CA VAL A 55 -2.37 3.70 11.30
C VAL A 55 -1.61 2.95 12.39
N THR A 56 -2.09 1.75 12.70
CA THR A 56 -1.49 0.86 13.72
C THR A 56 -1.54 -0.58 13.22
N ASN A 57 -0.75 -1.46 13.82
CA ASN A 57 -0.76 -2.90 13.48
C ASN A 57 -2.18 -3.51 13.54
N ARG A 58 -3.06 -2.99 14.40
CA ARG A 58 -4.42 -3.48 14.61
C ARG A 58 -5.39 -3.09 13.49
N ASN A 59 -5.13 -2.01 12.76
CA ASN A 59 -6.06 -1.48 11.74
C ASN A 59 -5.58 -1.63 10.29
N ILE A 60 -4.37 -2.14 10.04
CA ILE A 60 -3.88 -2.42 8.67
C ILE A 60 -4.86 -3.30 7.88
N THR A 61 -5.40 -4.35 8.50
CA THR A 61 -6.41 -5.22 7.86
C THR A 61 -7.68 -4.45 7.49
N LYS A 62 -8.09 -3.46 8.31
CA LYS A 62 -9.24 -2.60 8.01
C LYS A 62 -8.96 -1.71 6.80
N ILE A 63 -7.76 -1.13 6.71
CA ILE A 63 -7.32 -0.32 5.56
C ILE A 63 -7.35 -1.16 4.27
N LEU A 64 -6.81 -2.39 4.31
CA LEU A 64 -6.86 -3.30 3.16
C LEU A 64 -8.30 -3.64 2.74
N LYS A 65 -9.20 -3.89 3.69
CA LYS A 65 -10.64 -4.10 3.40
C LYS A 65 -11.31 -2.87 2.78
N ILE A 66 -10.91 -1.65 3.18
CA ILE A 66 -11.41 -0.41 2.56
C ILE A 66 -10.96 -0.34 1.10
N LEU A 67 -9.68 -0.58 0.83
CA LEU A 67 -9.12 -0.56 -0.51
C LEU A 67 -9.78 -1.61 -1.42
N GLU A 68 -9.97 -2.84 -0.93
CA GLU A 68 -10.66 -3.92 -1.65
C GLU A 68 -12.10 -3.51 -2.03
N ARG A 69 -12.85 -2.88 -1.12
CA ARG A 69 -14.19 -2.38 -1.42
C ARG A 69 -14.17 -1.33 -2.53
N PHE A 70 -13.19 -0.44 -2.53
CA PHE A 70 -13.04 0.53 -3.62
C PHE A 70 -12.59 -0.13 -4.92
N ASP A 71 -11.76 -1.17 -4.89
CA ASP A 71 -11.43 -1.95 -6.08
C ASP A 71 -12.68 -2.59 -6.70
N ILE A 72 -13.54 -3.21 -5.88
CA ILE A 72 -14.83 -3.78 -6.33
C ILE A 72 -15.81 -2.69 -6.79
N LYS A 73 -15.80 -1.52 -6.15
CA LYS A 73 -16.65 -0.39 -6.54
C LYS A 73 -16.22 0.17 -7.90
N ASN A 74 -14.91 0.34 -8.09
CA ASN A 74 -14.30 0.93 -9.27
C ASN A 74 -14.16 -0.06 -10.44
N SER A 75 -14.38 -1.36 -10.20
CA SER A 75 -14.25 -2.38 -11.23
C SER A 75 -15.28 -2.18 -12.36
N PRO A 76 -14.90 -2.46 -13.62
CA PRO A 76 -15.86 -2.41 -14.72
C PRO A 76 -16.96 -3.47 -14.55
N LYS A 77 -18.19 -3.12 -14.94
CA LYS A 77 -19.39 -3.97 -14.76
C LYS A 77 -20.27 -3.92 -16.00
N LYS A 78 -20.91 -5.05 -16.27
CA LYS A 78 -22.01 -5.19 -17.23
C LYS A 78 -23.31 -5.27 -16.44
N VAL A 79 -24.20 -4.31 -16.64
CA VAL A 79 -25.49 -4.22 -15.94
C VAL A 79 -26.64 -4.19 -16.95
N VAL A 80 -27.79 -4.77 -16.60
CA VAL A 80 -29.00 -4.70 -17.43
C VAL A 80 -29.95 -3.68 -16.81
N VAL A 81 -30.31 -2.64 -17.57
CA VAL A 81 -31.20 -1.57 -17.14
C VAL A 81 -32.30 -1.41 -18.18
N ASN A 82 -33.55 -1.64 -17.78
CA ASN A 82 -34.73 -1.59 -18.65
C ASN A 82 -34.59 -2.48 -19.91
N GLY A 83 -34.09 -3.71 -19.72
CA GLY A 83 -33.87 -4.66 -20.81
C GLY A 83 -32.66 -4.35 -21.71
N LYS A 84 -31.96 -3.22 -21.49
CA LYS A 84 -30.77 -2.83 -22.24
C LYS A 84 -29.51 -3.13 -21.46
N ILE A 85 -28.48 -3.62 -22.14
CA ILE A 85 -27.14 -3.80 -21.57
C ILE A 85 -26.46 -2.43 -21.47
N LYS A 86 -25.94 -2.10 -20.28
CA LYS A 86 -25.07 -0.95 -20.03
C LYS A 86 -23.75 -1.42 -19.46
N TYR A 87 -22.67 -0.78 -19.89
CA TYR A 87 -21.33 -0.99 -19.36
C TYR A 87 -20.95 0.21 -18.50
N THR A 88 -20.51 -0.05 -17.27
CA THR A 88 -20.06 0.99 -16.34
C THR A 88 -18.61 0.74 -15.96
N TYR A 89 -17.79 1.77 -15.97
CA TYR A 89 -16.42 1.72 -15.47
C TYR A 89 -16.02 3.07 -14.89
N ARG A 90 -14.98 3.08 -14.06
CA ARG A 90 -14.37 4.32 -13.59
C ARG A 90 -13.26 4.75 -14.55
N LYS A 91 -13.39 5.92 -15.15
CA LYS A 91 -12.36 6.57 -15.96
C LYS A 91 -11.34 7.24 -15.05
N LEU A 92 -10.04 7.01 -15.28
CA LEU A 92 -8.99 7.74 -14.56
C LEU A 92 -8.81 9.15 -15.14
N GLN A 93 -8.30 10.07 -14.31
CA GLN A 93 -7.93 11.42 -14.75
C GLN A 93 -6.85 11.30 -15.85
N ASN A 94 -7.11 11.92 -17.01
CA ASN A 94 -6.26 11.89 -18.21
C ASN A 94 -6.18 10.54 -18.95
N GLU A 95 -7.03 9.57 -18.63
CA GLU A 95 -7.16 8.34 -19.43
C GLU A 95 -8.12 8.56 -20.61
N PRO A 96 -7.83 8.07 -21.83
CA PRO A 96 -8.82 8.06 -22.90
C PRO A 96 -10.03 7.17 -22.52
N PRO A 97 -11.24 7.46 -23.03
CA PRO A 97 -12.38 6.57 -22.83
C PRO A 97 -12.08 5.16 -23.35
N LYS A 98 -12.48 4.14 -22.58
CA LYS A 98 -12.34 2.73 -22.98
C LYS A 98 -13.43 2.30 -23.95
N THR A 99 -13.08 1.44 -24.91
CA THR A 99 -14.07 0.78 -25.78
C THR A 99 -14.85 -0.30 -25.02
N ILE A 100 -15.95 -0.78 -25.60
CA ILE A 100 -16.74 -1.86 -25.01
C ILE A 100 -15.90 -3.14 -24.92
N GLU A 101 -15.10 -3.45 -25.93
CA GLU A 101 -14.24 -4.63 -25.99
C GLU A 101 -13.18 -4.58 -24.87
N GLU A 102 -12.60 -3.40 -24.62
CA GLU A 102 -11.65 -3.20 -23.52
C GLU A 102 -12.32 -3.41 -22.16
N ILE A 103 -13.53 -2.89 -21.98
CA ILE A 103 -14.31 -3.07 -20.74
C ILE A 103 -14.64 -4.56 -20.54
N GLU A 104 -15.11 -5.26 -21.57
CA GLU A 104 -15.41 -6.69 -21.50
C GLU A 104 -14.17 -7.53 -21.17
N ARG A 105 -13.01 -7.16 -21.73
CA ARG A 105 -11.74 -7.80 -21.42
C ARG A 105 -11.37 -7.61 -19.95
N LEU A 106 -11.59 -6.43 -19.39
CA LEU A 106 -11.34 -6.15 -17.96
C LEU A 106 -12.33 -6.86 -17.04
N ILE A 107 -13.57 -7.05 -17.46
CA ILE A 107 -14.56 -7.86 -16.72
C ILE A 107 -14.13 -9.33 -16.71
N LYS A 108 -13.71 -9.87 -17.86
CA LYS A 108 -13.29 -11.27 -18.00
C LYS A 108 -11.96 -11.54 -17.28
N ASN A 109 -11.05 -10.57 -17.30
CA ASN A 109 -9.73 -10.67 -16.68
C ASN A 109 -9.48 -9.46 -15.76
N PRO A 110 -10.03 -9.47 -14.53
CA PRO A 110 -9.83 -8.39 -13.57
C PRO A 110 -8.34 -8.21 -13.23
N ILE A 111 -7.96 -6.96 -12.97
CA ILE A 111 -6.58 -6.64 -12.57
C ILE A 111 -6.30 -7.28 -11.20
N LYS A 112 -5.20 -8.04 -11.12
CA LYS A 112 -4.79 -8.71 -9.88
C LYS A 112 -4.16 -7.71 -8.89
N THR A 113 -4.77 -7.56 -7.72
CA THR A 113 -4.34 -6.64 -6.64
C THR A 113 -3.39 -7.27 -5.64
N ARG A 114 -3.33 -8.61 -5.56
CA ARG A 114 -2.64 -9.35 -4.50
C ARG A 114 -1.20 -8.91 -4.22
N LYS A 115 -0.40 -8.66 -5.26
CA LYS A 115 1.00 -8.22 -5.08
C LYS A 115 1.09 -6.86 -4.35
N TYR A 116 0.13 -5.98 -4.61
CA TYR A 116 0.06 -4.64 -4.04
C TYR A 116 -0.49 -4.66 -2.61
N GLU A 117 -1.47 -5.53 -2.30
CA GLU A 117 -1.92 -5.78 -0.93
C GLU A 117 -0.77 -6.26 -0.03
N VAL A 118 0.01 -7.22 -0.54
CA VAL A 118 1.18 -7.76 0.16
C VAL A 118 2.22 -6.68 0.38
N PHE A 119 2.47 -5.84 -0.63
CA PHE A 119 3.36 -4.69 -0.49
C PHE A 119 2.85 -3.71 0.58
N ILE A 120 1.60 -3.26 0.50
CA ILE A 120 1.01 -2.30 1.46
C ILE A 120 1.12 -2.83 2.89
N LYS A 121 0.73 -4.09 3.11
CA LYS A 121 0.83 -4.71 4.44
C LYS A 121 2.27 -4.70 4.95
N LYS A 122 3.23 -5.13 4.13
CA LYS A 122 4.65 -5.20 4.49
C LYS A 122 5.22 -3.80 4.74
N ALA A 123 4.92 -2.85 3.87
CA ALA A 123 5.33 -1.45 3.96
C ALA A 123 4.86 -0.83 5.27
N LEU A 124 3.55 -0.83 5.53
CA LEU A 124 2.98 -0.25 6.76
C LEU A 124 3.56 -0.89 8.03
N LEU A 125 3.67 -2.22 8.08
CA LEU A 125 4.30 -2.91 9.22
C LEU A 125 5.77 -2.52 9.39
N THR A 126 6.52 -2.42 8.29
CA THR A 126 7.94 -2.06 8.32
C THR A 126 8.12 -0.64 8.83
N LEU A 127 7.32 0.31 8.34
CA LEU A 127 7.35 1.70 8.77
C LEU A 127 7.02 1.82 10.27
N LEU A 128 5.93 1.20 10.72
CA LEU A 128 5.53 1.21 12.13
C LEU A 128 6.59 0.58 13.04
N SER A 129 7.24 -0.51 12.60
CA SER A 129 8.33 -1.15 13.37
C SER A 129 9.59 -0.29 13.51
N ASN A 130 9.72 0.76 12.70
CA ASN A 130 10.80 1.75 12.76
C ASN A 130 10.32 3.09 13.33
N GLU A 131 9.24 3.07 14.14
CA GLU A 131 8.71 4.23 14.87
C GLU A 131 8.24 5.38 13.96
N ILE A 132 7.94 5.09 12.70
CA ILE A 132 7.36 6.06 11.78
C ILE A 132 5.88 6.17 12.06
N LYS A 133 5.42 7.40 12.34
CA LYS A 133 4.00 7.71 12.53
C LYS A 133 3.34 7.79 11.15
N ILE A 134 2.16 7.20 11.01
CA ILE A 134 1.42 7.23 9.75
C ILE A 134 0.00 7.69 10.05
N LEU A 135 -0.41 8.77 9.39
CA LEU A 135 -1.68 9.44 9.59
C LEU A 135 -2.47 9.49 8.28
N ILE A 136 -3.67 8.92 8.26
CA ILE A 136 -4.61 9.09 7.14
C ILE A 136 -5.65 10.13 7.56
N LYS A 137 -5.77 11.24 6.84
CA LYS A 137 -6.75 12.29 7.16
C LYS A 137 -7.29 12.96 5.90
N ASP A 138 -8.48 13.55 5.99
CA ASP A 138 -9.02 14.35 4.88
C ASP A 138 -8.26 15.66 4.76
N LEU A 139 -7.67 15.89 3.58
CA LEU A 139 -6.95 17.12 3.25
C LEU A 139 -7.63 17.84 2.07
N PRO A 140 -7.56 19.19 2.02
CA PRO A 140 -7.97 19.98 0.86
C PRO A 140 -7.39 19.46 -0.46
N GLU A 141 -8.04 19.77 -1.59
CA GLU A 141 -7.52 19.38 -2.92
C GLU A 141 -6.21 20.08 -3.30
N SER A 142 -5.94 21.23 -2.67
CA SER A 142 -4.66 21.94 -2.79
C SER A 142 -3.51 21.26 -2.06
N GLU A 143 -3.76 20.20 -1.28
CA GLU A 143 -2.72 19.45 -0.59
C GLU A 143 -2.36 18.17 -1.37
N PRO A 144 -1.09 17.73 -1.34
CA PRO A 144 -0.68 16.48 -1.96
C PRO A 144 -1.36 15.26 -1.34
N SER A 145 -1.41 14.18 -2.12
CA SER A 145 -2.04 12.92 -1.68
C SER A 145 -1.24 12.19 -0.58
N GLY A 146 0.06 12.48 -0.45
CA GLY A 146 0.96 11.96 0.56
C GLY A 146 2.03 12.99 0.89
N GLN A 147 2.55 12.96 2.11
CA GLN A 147 3.63 13.83 2.56
C GLN A 147 4.52 13.10 3.57
N TRP A 148 5.81 13.08 3.32
CA TRP A 148 6.82 12.67 4.28
C TRP A 148 7.40 13.88 5.04
N ILE A 149 7.09 13.99 6.32
CA ILE A 149 7.61 15.01 7.22
C ILE A 149 8.77 14.39 8.01
N TYR A 150 9.98 14.48 7.43
CA TYR A 150 11.17 13.80 7.94
C TYR A 150 11.51 14.16 9.39
N LYS A 151 11.47 15.45 9.76
CA LYS A 151 11.81 15.91 11.13
C LYS A 151 10.97 15.25 12.21
N ASP A 152 9.70 14.99 11.90
CA ASP A 152 8.72 14.41 12.84
C ASP A 152 8.58 12.90 12.68
N LYS A 153 9.31 12.30 11.72
CA LYS A 153 9.17 10.92 11.28
C LYS A 153 7.71 10.55 11.01
N MET A 154 7.00 11.43 10.30
CA MET A 154 5.57 11.33 10.09
C MET A 154 5.22 11.28 8.60
N LEU A 155 4.48 10.24 8.22
CA LEU A 155 3.86 10.10 6.91
C LEU A 155 2.38 10.49 7.00
N ILE A 156 1.99 11.55 6.31
CA ILE A 156 0.58 11.94 6.15
C ILE A 156 0.08 11.42 4.80
N ILE A 157 -1.11 10.83 4.79
CA ILE A 157 -1.78 10.31 3.60
C ILE A 157 -3.17 10.93 3.52
N ASN A 158 -3.50 11.55 2.39
CA ASN A 158 -4.84 12.08 2.17
C ASN A 158 -5.84 10.92 2.04
N GLU A 159 -6.92 10.93 2.84
CA GLU A 159 -7.97 9.90 2.83
C GLU A 159 -8.52 9.63 1.42
N LYS A 160 -8.57 10.65 0.55
CA LYS A 160 -9.09 10.53 -0.82
C LYS A 160 -8.41 9.43 -1.62
N ILE A 161 -7.12 9.14 -1.38
CA ILE A 161 -6.40 8.08 -2.10
C ILE A 161 -6.96 6.67 -1.81
N LEU A 162 -7.61 6.44 -0.66
CA LEU A 162 -8.29 5.17 -0.38
C LEU A 162 -9.38 4.87 -1.43
N ARG A 163 -10.00 5.93 -1.96
CA ARG A 163 -11.07 5.83 -2.96
C ARG A 163 -10.55 5.41 -4.33
N GLU A 164 -9.25 5.58 -4.58
CA GLU A 164 -8.57 5.18 -5.82
C GLU A 164 -8.24 3.68 -5.87
N GLY A 165 -8.39 2.97 -4.75
CA GLY A 165 -8.19 1.52 -4.67
C GLY A 165 -6.73 1.10 -4.42
N THR A 166 -6.53 -0.22 -4.33
CA THR A 166 -5.28 -0.83 -3.83
C THR A 166 -4.05 -0.41 -4.64
N ILE A 167 -4.15 -0.42 -5.97
CA ILE A 167 -3.00 -0.16 -6.84
C ILE A 167 -2.52 1.28 -6.70
N LYS A 168 -3.43 2.25 -6.73
CA LYS A 168 -3.08 3.67 -6.62
C LYS A 168 -2.57 4.00 -5.22
N PHE A 169 -3.19 3.46 -4.18
CA PHE A 169 -2.68 3.56 -2.82
C PHE A 169 -1.27 2.99 -2.70
N SER A 170 -0.99 1.84 -3.32
CA SER A 170 0.35 1.24 -3.28
C SER A 170 1.41 2.09 -3.98
N TYR A 171 1.07 2.76 -5.08
CA TYR A 171 2.00 3.66 -5.77
C TYR A 171 2.29 4.91 -4.96
N LEU A 172 1.28 5.50 -4.33
CA LEU A 172 1.48 6.58 -3.38
C LEU A 172 2.39 6.13 -2.24
N LEU A 173 2.05 5.03 -1.55
CA LEU A 173 2.87 4.54 -0.44
C LEU A 173 4.31 4.21 -0.88
N SER A 174 4.48 3.70 -2.09
CA SER A 174 5.79 3.43 -2.69
C SER A 174 6.59 4.72 -2.91
N HIS A 175 5.96 5.76 -3.44
CA HIS A 175 6.54 7.09 -3.61
C HIS A 175 7.03 7.65 -2.26
N GLU A 176 6.16 7.66 -1.25
CA GLU A 176 6.50 8.14 0.09
C GLU A 176 7.61 7.31 0.75
N MET A 177 7.61 5.99 0.55
CA MET A 177 8.69 5.13 1.05
C MET A 177 10.04 5.41 0.38
N ILE A 178 10.06 5.87 -0.87
CA ILE A 178 11.29 6.33 -1.53
C ILE A 178 11.81 7.59 -0.83
N HIS A 179 10.95 8.56 -0.50
CA HIS A 179 11.35 9.74 0.28
C HIS A 179 11.89 9.38 1.67
N ILE A 180 11.28 8.41 2.34
CA ILE A 180 11.79 7.92 3.63
C ILE A 180 13.19 7.29 3.45
N ALA A 181 13.39 6.50 2.39
CA ALA A 181 14.70 5.95 2.06
C ALA A 181 15.73 7.05 1.73
N GLN A 182 15.31 8.12 1.04
CA GLN A 182 16.13 9.30 0.76
C GLN A 182 16.57 9.99 2.06
N SER A 183 15.69 10.12 3.06
CA SER A 183 16.05 10.58 4.40
C SER A 183 17.08 9.67 5.06
N CYS A 184 16.87 8.34 5.04
CA CYS A 184 17.84 7.39 5.58
C CYS A 184 19.22 7.52 4.93
N LYS A 185 19.28 7.70 3.60
CA LYS A 185 20.55 7.96 2.89
C LYS A 185 21.20 9.28 3.34
N GLY A 186 20.40 10.29 3.68
CA GLY A 186 20.85 11.53 4.30
C GLY A 186 21.33 11.38 5.76
N GLY A 187 21.23 10.18 6.34
CA GLY A 187 21.85 9.80 7.62
C GLY A 187 20.91 9.15 8.63
N SER A 188 19.59 9.40 8.54
CA SER A 188 18.60 8.80 9.45
C SER A 188 17.17 9.02 8.94
N PHE A 189 16.17 8.36 9.54
CA PHE A 189 14.77 8.67 9.27
C PHE A 189 14.43 10.16 9.49
N GLY A 190 15.12 10.85 10.40
CA GLY A 190 14.91 12.26 10.72
C GLY A 190 15.74 13.24 9.89
N SER A 191 16.52 12.75 8.91
CA SER A 191 17.48 13.58 8.17
C SER A 191 16.87 14.17 6.90
N TYR A 192 17.45 15.29 6.44
CA TYR A 192 17.10 15.87 5.16
C TYR A 192 17.38 14.85 4.03
N PRO A 193 16.46 14.68 3.07
CA PRO A 193 16.56 13.67 2.03
C PRO A 193 17.74 13.90 1.08
N SER A 194 18.31 12.79 0.60
CA SER A 194 19.35 12.77 -0.43
C SER A 194 19.00 11.76 -1.53
N LEU A 195 19.30 12.10 -2.78
CA LEU A 195 19.05 11.24 -3.95
C LEU A 195 19.62 9.85 -3.73
N LEU A 196 18.82 8.81 -3.94
CA LEU A 196 19.24 7.41 -3.80
C LEU A 196 20.19 7.00 -4.93
N GLY A 197 20.03 7.58 -6.12
CA GLY A 197 20.68 7.17 -7.36
C GLY A 197 19.94 6.02 -8.04
N LEU A 198 18.61 5.97 -7.94
CA LEU A 198 17.80 4.95 -8.62
C LEU A 198 17.66 5.29 -10.10
N ASP A 199 17.79 4.26 -10.95
CA ASP A 199 17.66 4.41 -12.40
C ASP A 199 16.25 4.86 -12.80
N LEU A 200 16.18 5.81 -13.73
CA LEU A 200 14.93 6.28 -14.31
C LEU A 200 14.61 5.49 -15.58
N LYS A 201 13.39 4.95 -15.68
CA LYS A 201 12.91 4.24 -16.89
C LYS A 201 12.67 5.19 -18.07
N LYS A 202 12.61 6.50 -17.82
CA LYS A 202 12.40 7.56 -18.82
C LYS A 202 13.35 8.73 -18.52
N PRO A 203 13.64 9.61 -19.51
CA PRO A 203 14.39 10.83 -19.25
C PRO A 203 13.69 11.71 -18.22
N LYS A 204 14.45 12.49 -17.43
CA LYS A 204 13.92 13.39 -16.38
C LYS A 204 12.76 14.26 -16.88
N ASN A 205 12.87 14.78 -18.11
CA ASN A 205 11.85 15.66 -18.69
C ASN A 205 10.45 15.03 -18.78
N TYR A 206 10.36 13.70 -18.87
CA TYR A 206 9.08 12.98 -18.87
C TYR A 206 8.30 13.15 -17.57
N TYR A 207 9.00 13.32 -16.44
CA TYR A 207 8.41 13.35 -15.12
C TYR A 207 7.94 14.75 -14.69
N TYR A 208 8.35 15.83 -15.38
CA TYR A 208 7.87 17.18 -15.10
C TYR A 208 6.34 17.31 -15.22
N LYS A 209 5.68 16.46 -16.01
CA LYS A 209 4.21 16.43 -16.07
C LYS A 209 3.53 16.10 -14.73
N TYR A 210 4.23 15.41 -13.84
CA TYR A 210 3.75 15.13 -12.47
C TYR A 210 4.01 16.29 -11.52
N LEU A 211 4.97 17.17 -11.88
CA LEU A 211 5.36 18.35 -11.11
C LEU A 211 4.65 19.63 -11.56
N ASN A 212 3.75 19.54 -12.53
CA ASN A 212 3.01 20.67 -13.09
C ASN A 212 1.77 21.05 -12.26
N ASN A 213 1.90 21.03 -10.93
CA ASN A 213 0.84 21.36 -9.98
C ASN A 213 1.35 22.48 -9.06
N GLU A 214 0.45 23.37 -8.61
CA GLU A 214 0.73 24.48 -7.70
C GLU A 214 1.46 24.04 -6.43
N ILE A 215 1.24 22.80 -5.96
CA ILE A 215 1.95 22.23 -4.80
C ILE A 215 3.48 22.14 -4.97
N TYR A 216 4.00 22.27 -6.20
CA TYR A 216 5.41 22.13 -6.53
C TYR A 216 6.07 23.42 -7.03
N THR A 217 5.36 24.55 -7.08
CA THR A 217 5.87 25.79 -7.70
C THR A 217 7.10 26.36 -7.00
N ASP A 218 7.21 26.12 -5.70
CA ASP A 218 8.26 26.69 -4.85
C ASP A 218 9.42 25.72 -4.57
N LEU A 219 9.40 24.52 -5.20
CA LEU A 219 10.46 23.54 -4.98
C LEU A 219 11.79 24.01 -5.56
N LYS A 220 12.85 23.84 -4.76
CA LYS A 220 14.22 24.06 -5.23
C LYS A 220 14.64 22.95 -6.19
N LYS A 221 15.65 23.22 -7.01
CA LYS A 221 16.18 22.26 -8.00
C LYS A 221 16.52 20.89 -7.40
N ASN A 222 17.10 20.84 -6.21
CA ASN A 222 17.42 19.59 -5.53
C ASN A 222 16.16 18.82 -5.09
N GLU A 223 15.11 19.51 -4.69
CA GLU A 223 13.83 18.91 -4.28
C GLU A 223 13.09 18.34 -5.49
N ILE A 224 13.11 19.07 -6.62
CA ILE A 224 12.61 18.58 -7.91
C ILE A 224 13.27 17.24 -8.29
N GLU A 225 14.58 17.10 -8.08
CA GLU A 225 15.29 15.86 -8.41
C GLU A 225 14.88 14.69 -7.50
N LEU A 226 14.64 14.95 -6.21
CA LEU A 226 14.14 13.95 -5.26
C LEU A 226 12.74 13.46 -5.68
N GLU A 227 11.86 14.38 -6.07
CA GLU A 227 10.53 14.08 -6.59
C GLU A 227 10.58 13.27 -7.90
N ILE A 228 11.45 13.65 -8.84
CA ILE A 228 11.63 12.91 -10.10
C ILE A 228 12.08 11.47 -9.82
N GLU A 229 13.00 11.27 -8.88
CA GLU A 229 13.45 9.93 -8.49
C GLU A 229 12.30 9.09 -7.89
N ALA A 230 11.49 9.70 -7.02
CA ALA A 230 10.33 9.05 -6.42
C ALA A 230 9.26 8.70 -7.48
N TYR A 231 8.85 9.65 -8.32
CA TYR A 231 7.92 9.41 -9.43
C TYR A 231 8.47 8.39 -10.45
N GLY A 232 9.79 8.38 -10.67
CA GLY A 232 10.47 7.44 -11.55
C GLY A 232 10.33 5.98 -11.12
N ASN A 233 10.27 5.76 -9.80
CA ASN A 233 10.38 4.44 -9.21
C ASN A 233 9.13 3.96 -8.47
N GLN A 234 8.14 4.82 -8.21
CA GLN A 234 6.94 4.49 -7.42
C GLN A 234 6.16 3.26 -7.93
N PHE A 235 6.22 2.96 -9.23
CA PHE A 235 5.50 1.83 -9.83
C PHE A 235 6.17 0.48 -9.56
N ASP A 236 7.45 0.47 -9.16
CA ASP A 236 8.23 -0.72 -8.86
C ASP A 236 8.29 -0.97 -7.36
N VAL A 237 7.16 -1.43 -6.80
CA VAL A 237 7.00 -1.65 -5.35
C VAL A 237 8.02 -2.62 -4.73
N SER A 238 8.59 -3.52 -5.55
CA SER A 238 9.66 -4.43 -5.12
C SER A 238 10.98 -3.67 -4.98
N GLN A 239 11.35 -2.85 -5.97
CA GLN A 239 12.53 -2.00 -5.90
C GLN A 239 12.45 -1.02 -4.73
N THR A 240 11.28 -0.46 -4.46
CA THR A 240 11.05 0.42 -3.29
C THR A 240 11.38 -0.29 -1.97
N MET A 241 10.90 -1.52 -1.77
CA MET A 241 11.23 -2.29 -0.56
C MET A 241 12.73 -2.59 -0.47
N ASN A 242 13.39 -2.86 -1.60
CA ASN A 242 14.83 -3.11 -1.63
C ASN A 242 15.63 -1.85 -1.28
N ALA A 243 15.26 -0.70 -1.85
CA ALA A 243 15.86 0.59 -1.55
C ALA A 243 15.70 0.93 -0.06
N PHE A 244 14.47 0.82 0.48
CA PHE A 244 14.21 1.04 1.89
C PHE A 244 15.09 0.14 2.79
N LYS A 245 15.16 -1.16 2.50
CA LYS A 245 16.02 -2.08 3.26
C LYS A 245 17.49 -1.68 3.20
N TYR A 246 17.98 -1.34 2.01
CA TYR A 246 19.38 -1.00 1.80
C TYR A 246 19.78 0.27 2.55
N TYR A 247 19.00 1.34 2.43
CA TYR A 247 19.35 2.64 3.03
C TYR A 247 18.94 2.76 4.50
N CYS A 248 17.83 2.14 4.92
CA CYS A 248 17.31 2.34 6.28
C CYS A 248 17.63 1.21 7.26
N LEU A 249 17.78 -0.03 6.79
CA LEU A 249 17.88 -1.21 7.68
C LEU A 249 19.26 -1.87 7.68
N LYS A 250 20.02 -1.78 6.57
CA LYS A 250 21.37 -2.34 6.48
C LYS A 250 22.45 -1.48 7.13
N GLN A 251 22.16 -0.23 7.46
CA GLN A 251 23.12 0.72 8.05
C GLN A 251 23.09 0.73 9.59
N LYS A 252 22.43 -0.24 10.24
CA LYS A 252 22.42 -0.44 11.69
C LYS A 252 23.40 -1.53 12.09
#